data_AF-A0A1X7F8S6-F1
#
_entry.id   AF-A0A1X7F8S6-F1
#
_cell.length_a   1.000
_cell.length_b   1.000
_cell.length_c   1.000
_cell.angle_alpha   90.00
_cell.angle_beta   90.00
_cell.angle_gamma   90.00
#
_symmetry.space_group_name_H-M   'P 1'
#
loop_
_entity.id
_entity.type
_entity.pdbx_description
1 polymer ?
#
loop_
_entity_poly.entity_id
_entity_poly.type
_entity_poly.pdbx_seq_one_letter_code
_entity_poly.pdbx_strand_id
1 'polypeptide(L)'
;MNEPKILLNNLLPSMPRFVLDKATGVLTPARDESLPRRGNINPVEGRVLCVYAEDDKLYLQMEARRWEIGGVTPVVYQHNFDRKTTTFGIDDFEVEYEAWWAHDPTFNKFAPERDEDEDRFAFIYKLSRDHDARIRYIERLMKA
;
A
#
# COMPACT_ATOMS: atom_id res chain seq x y z
N MET A 1 -18.19 -13.56 -3.74
CA MET A 1 -18.94 -12.61 -4.60
C MET A 1 -18.00 -11.44 -4.76
N ASN A 2 -17.62 -11.05 -5.97
CA ASN A 2 -16.64 -9.98 -6.15
C ASN A 2 -17.37 -8.62 -6.02
N GLU A 3 -17.36 -8.02 -4.83
CA GLU A 3 -18.14 -6.80 -4.58
C GLU A 3 -17.52 -5.61 -5.33
N PRO A 4 -18.28 -4.86 -6.14
CA PRO A 4 -17.72 -3.76 -6.94
C PRO A 4 -17.19 -2.59 -6.08
N LYS A 5 -17.66 -2.52 -4.83
CA LYS A 5 -17.30 -1.47 -3.87
C LYS A 5 -16.90 -2.07 -2.53
N ILE A 6 -15.87 -1.49 -1.94
CA ILE A 6 -15.36 -1.89 -0.61
C ILE A 6 -15.13 -0.67 0.26
N LEU A 7 -15.19 -0.86 1.58
CA LEU A 7 -14.82 0.17 2.54
C LEU A 7 -13.31 0.08 2.83
N LEU A 8 -12.63 1.22 2.71
CA LEU A 8 -11.23 1.37 3.07
C LEU A 8 -11.10 2.17 4.36
N ASN A 9 -10.26 1.68 5.25
CA ASN A 9 -9.84 2.39 6.44
C ASN A 9 -8.81 3.47 6.10
N ASN A 10 -8.78 4.49 6.93
CA ASN A 10 -7.65 5.40 6.98
C ASN A 10 -6.65 4.89 8.04
N LEU A 11 -5.38 5.21 7.88
CA LEU A 11 -4.34 4.84 8.85
C LEU A 11 -4.57 5.54 10.21
N LEU A 12 -5.25 6.69 10.20
CA LEU A 12 -5.62 7.42 11.40
C LEU A 12 -7.10 7.19 11.77
N PRO A 13 -7.42 6.72 13.00
CA PRO A 13 -8.80 6.40 13.41
C PRO A 13 -9.78 7.58 13.36
N SER A 14 -9.28 8.81 13.46
CA SER A 14 -10.09 10.04 13.42
C SER A 14 -10.43 10.50 12.00
N MET A 15 -9.81 9.91 10.97
CA MET A 15 -10.01 10.32 9.59
C MET A 15 -11.21 9.58 8.98
N PRO A 16 -11.97 10.24 8.07
CA PRO A 16 -13.10 9.61 7.41
C PRO A 16 -12.65 8.38 6.63
N ARG A 17 -13.48 7.34 6.65
CA ARG A 17 -13.34 6.17 5.78
C ARG A 17 -13.82 6.52 4.37
N PHE A 18 -13.39 5.74 3.40
CA PHE A 18 -13.82 5.93 2.01
C PHE A 18 -14.34 4.63 1.43
N VAL A 19 -15.33 4.77 0.55
CA VAL A 19 -15.77 3.72 -0.34
C VAL A 19 -14.92 3.80 -1.61
N LEU A 20 -14.22 2.71 -1.91
CA LEU A 20 -13.53 2.52 -3.18
C LEU A 20 -14.49 1.89 -4.18
N ASP A 21 -14.69 2.55 -5.31
CA ASP A 21 -15.20 1.90 -6.52
C ASP A 21 -14.02 1.24 -7.25
N LYS A 22 -13.94 -0.10 -7.22
CA LYS A 22 -12.76 -0.81 -7.70
C LYS A 22 -12.57 -0.70 -9.21
N ALA A 23 -13.64 -0.48 -9.98
CA ALA A 23 -13.57 -0.38 -11.43
C ALA A 23 -12.94 0.95 -11.87
N THR A 24 -13.21 2.02 -11.13
CA THR A 24 -12.79 3.38 -11.49
C THR A 24 -11.65 3.92 -10.62
N GLY A 25 -11.44 3.34 -9.44
CA GLY A 25 -10.53 3.88 -8.42
C GLY A 25 -11.08 5.08 -7.65
N VAL A 26 -12.33 5.47 -7.90
CA VAL A 26 -12.91 6.65 -7.27
C VAL A 26 -13.14 6.37 -5.78
N LEU A 27 -12.64 7.29 -4.95
CA LEU A 27 -12.83 7.29 -3.51
C LEU A 27 -13.92 8.29 -3.14
N THR A 28 -14.97 7.81 -2.48
CA THR A 28 -16.03 8.67 -1.95
C THR A 28 -16.09 8.56 -0.42
N PRO A 29 -16.27 9.67 0.33
CA PRO A 29 -16.42 9.60 1.77
C PRO A 29 -17.56 8.63 2.15
N ALA A 30 -17.27 7.70 3.06
CA ALA A 30 -18.24 6.71 3.48
C ALA A 30 -19.35 7.37 4.31
N ARG A 31 -20.60 7.11 3.93
CA ARG A 31 -21.80 7.57 4.64
C ARG A 31 -22.56 6.42 5.31
N ASP A 32 -22.26 5.18 4.92
CA ASP A 32 -22.83 3.94 5.44
C ASP A 32 -21.69 2.92 5.62
N GLU A 33 -21.80 2.10 6.66
CA GLU A 33 -20.81 1.10 7.06
C GLU A 33 -21.21 -0.33 6.67
N SER A 34 -22.27 -0.50 5.86
CA SER A 34 -22.78 -1.80 5.40
C SER A 34 -21.87 -2.55 4.42
N LEU A 35 -20.85 -1.88 3.86
CA LEU A 35 -19.89 -2.48 2.92
C LEU A 35 -18.78 -3.26 3.63
N PRO A 36 -18.25 -4.33 3.00
CA PRO A 36 -17.15 -5.10 3.58
C PRO A 36 -15.90 -4.22 3.71
N ARG A 37 -15.26 -4.30 4.89
CA ARG A 37 -14.02 -3.59 5.20
C ARG A 37 -12.86 -4.50 4.84
N ARG A 38 -12.08 -4.11 3.84
CA ARG A 38 -11.04 -5.00 3.31
C ARG A 38 -9.74 -4.31 2.96
N GLY A 39 -9.55 -3.06 3.34
CA GLY A 39 -8.34 -2.36 2.93
C GLY A 39 -8.07 -1.05 3.64
N ASN A 40 -6.99 -0.41 3.22
CA ASN A 40 -6.52 0.87 3.72
C ASN A 40 -6.20 1.83 2.57
N ILE A 41 -6.39 3.11 2.84
CA ILE A 41 -5.91 4.21 2.00
C ILE A 41 -4.53 4.63 2.48
N ASN A 42 -3.64 4.89 1.53
CA ASN A 42 -2.26 5.24 1.76
C ASN A 42 -1.92 6.45 0.90
N PRO A 43 -1.94 7.66 1.47
CA PRO A 43 -1.44 8.83 0.77
C PRO A 43 0.08 8.74 0.66
N VAL A 44 0.63 8.84 -0.54
CA VAL A 44 2.08 8.90 -0.78
C VAL A 44 2.35 9.92 -1.89
N GLU A 45 3.18 10.93 -1.61
CA GLU A 45 3.58 11.97 -2.59
C GLU A 45 2.41 12.61 -3.36
N GLY A 46 1.33 12.97 -2.65
CA GLY A 46 0.14 13.57 -3.25
C GLY A 46 -0.73 12.60 -4.07
N ARG A 47 -0.34 11.33 -4.16
CA ARG A 47 -1.14 10.24 -4.75
C ARG A 47 -1.84 9.46 -3.65
N VAL A 48 -2.95 8.82 -4.01
CA VAL A 48 -3.73 8.01 -3.09
C VAL A 48 -3.72 6.56 -3.57
N LEU A 49 -3.11 5.70 -2.77
CA LEU A 49 -2.98 4.27 -3.04
C LEU A 49 -3.96 3.50 -2.15
N CYS A 50 -4.67 2.56 -2.75
CA CYS A 50 -5.56 1.66 -2.05
C CYS A 50 -4.89 0.29 -1.93
N VAL A 51 -4.76 -0.23 -0.72
CA VAL A 51 -4.30 -1.61 -0.49
C VAL A 51 -5.44 -2.40 0.11
N TYR A 52 -5.88 -3.46 -0.54
CA TYR A 52 -7.01 -4.25 -0.08
C TYR A 52 -6.89 -5.74 -0.38
N ALA A 53 -7.62 -6.55 0.39
CA ALA A 53 -7.70 -7.99 0.22
C ALA A 53 -9.02 -8.39 -0.47
N GLU A 54 -8.96 -9.37 -1.36
CA GLU A 54 -10.12 -9.98 -2.00
C GLU A 54 -9.74 -11.37 -2.53
N ASP A 55 -10.62 -12.37 -2.32
CA ASP A 55 -10.43 -13.74 -2.80
C ASP A 55 -9.03 -14.31 -2.45
N ASP A 56 -8.61 -14.13 -1.19
CA ASP A 56 -7.31 -14.52 -0.65
C ASP A 56 -6.09 -13.92 -1.36
N LYS A 57 -6.30 -12.80 -2.07
CA LYS A 57 -5.26 -12.04 -2.76
C LYS A 57 -5.15 -10.64 -2.19
N LEU A 58 -3.96 -10.05 -2.33
CA LEU A 58 -3.69 -8.68 -1.94
C LEU A 58 -3.51 -7.83 -3.19
N TYR A 59 -4.20 -6.70 -3.24
CA TYR A 59 -4.16 -5.76 -4.36
C TYR A 59 -3.63 -4.40 -3.92
N LEU A 60 -2.79 -3.83 -4.78
CA LEU A 60 -2.49 -2.40 -4.81
C LEU A 60 -3.28 -1.78 -5.96
N GLN A 61 -3.97 -0.67 -5.69
CA GLN A 61 -4.75 0.04 -6.69
C GLN A 61 -4.48 1.54 -6.63
N MET A 62 -4.29 2.13 -7.81
CA MET A 62 -4.20 3.57 -8.02
C MET A 62 -5.09 3.92 -9.22
N GLU A 63 -6.10 4.75 -8.99
CA GLU A 63 -7.13 5.02 -10.00
C GLU A 63 -7.72 3.69 -10.53
N ALA A 64 -7.91 3.56 -11.83
CA ALA A 64 -8.38 2.33 -12.45
C ALA A 64 -7.31 1.23 -12.57
N ARG A 65 -6.05 1.51 -12.24
CA ARG A 65 -4.95 0.53 -12.33
C ARG A 65 -4.87 -0.30 -11.07
N ARG A 66 -4.71 -1.61 -11.24
CA ARG A 66 -4.68 -2.58 -10.13
C ARG A 66 -3.64 -3.67 -10.38
N TRP A 67 -2.85 -3.94 -9.36
CA TRP A 67 -1.80 -4.95 -9.38
C TRP A 67 -1.97 -5.93 -8.21
N GLU A 68 -1.75 -7.22 -8.48
CA GLU A 68 -1.73 -8.27 -7.45
C GLU A 68 -0.34 -8.31 -6.80
N ILE A 69 -0.27 -8.10 -5.48
CA ILE A 69 0.98 -8.16 -4.72
C ILE A 69 1.35 -9.62 -4.48
N GLY A 70 2.58 -9.99 -4.84
CA GLY A 70 3.10 -11.34 -4.64
C GLY A 70 2.59 -12.38 -5.64
N GLY A 71 1.96 -11.92 -6.73
CA GLY A 71 1.70 -12.70 -7.94
C GLY A 71 2.92 -12.70 -8.88
N VAL A 72 2.66 -12.66 -10.20
CA VAL A 72 3.71 -12.59 -11.23
C VAL A 72 4.31 -11.19 -11.41
N THR A 73 3.65 -10.17 -10.86
CA THR A 73 4.05 -8.77 -11.05
C THR A 73 5.29 -8.45 -10.23
N PRO A 74 6.41 -8.06 -10.86
CA PRO A 74 7.61 -7.67 -10.14
C PRO A 74 7.37 -6.37 -9.38
N VAL A 75 7.84 -6.33 -8.14
CA VAL A 75 7.88 -5.12 -7.32
C VAL A 75 9.34 -4.75 -7.10
N VAL A 76 9.66 -3.49 -7.31
CA VAL A 76 11.00 -2.93 -7.14
C VAL A 76 10.95 -1.88 -6.03
N TYR A 77 11.94 -1.93 -5.15
CA TYR A 77 12.16 -0.93 -4.10
C TYR A 77 13.67 -0.71 -3.97
N GLN A 78 14.13 0.51 -4.24
CA GLN A 78 15.55 0.82 -4.36
C GLN A 78 15.88 2.20 -3.79
N HIS A 79 17.00 2.29 -3.08
CA HIS A 79 17.53 3.54 -2.57
C HIS A 79 18.59 4.13 -3.47
N ASN A 80 18.55 5.46 -3.60
CA ASN A 80 19.67 6.26 -4.05
C ASN A 80 20.19 7.08 -2.86
N PHE A 81 21.23 6.56 -2.19
CA PHE A 81 21.81 7.20 -1.00
C PHE A 81 22.43 8.58 -1.26
N ASP A 82 22.96 8.81 -2.45
CA ASP A 82 23.59 10.08 -2.81
C ASP A 82 22.55 11.18 -3.02
N ARG A 83 21.42 10.84 -3.66
CA ARG A 83 20.30 11.75 -3.90
C ARG A 83 19.30 11.80 -2.75
N LYS A 84 19.44 10.90 -1.78
CA LYS A 84 18.50 10.72 -0.65
C LYS A 84 17.07 10.42 -1.11
N THR A 85 16.94 9.64 -2.19
CA THR A 85 15.65 9.25 -2.76
C THR A 85 15.43 7.74 -2.67
N THR A 86 14.16 7.35 -2.69
CA THR A 86 13.70 5.97 -2.85
C THR A 86 12.87 5.87 -4.13
N THR A 87 13.06 4.79 -4.87
CA THR A 87 12.23 4.44 -6.03
C THR A 87 11.40 3.21 -5.69
N PHE A 88 10.09 3.32 -5.88
CA PHE A 88 9.17 2.19 -5.84
C PHE A 88 8.60 1.96 -7.25
N GLY A 89 8.53 0.69 -7.66
CA GLY A 89 7.94 0.30 -8.93
C GLY A 89 7.13 -0.98 -8.85
N ILE A 90 6.07 -1.06 -9.65
CA ILE A 90 5.25 -2.26 -9.86
C ILE A 90 4.68 -2.23 -11.28
N ASP A 91 5.02 -3.24 -12.08
CA ASP A 91 4.65 -3.30 -13.52
C ASP A 91 5.01 -2.01 -14.30
N ASP A 92 4.01 -1.26 -14.75
CA ASP A 92 4.10 -0.02 -15.52
C ASP A 92 4.11 1.25 -14.64
N PHE A 93 4.01 1.10 -13.32
CA PHE A 93 4.05 2.21 -12.38
C PHE A 93 5.42 2.32 -11.72
N GLU A 94 5.97 3.53 -11.71
CA GLU A 94 7.20 3.88 -11.01
C GLU A 94 7.05 5.27 -10.37
N VAL A 95 7.60 5.43 -9.17
CA VAL A 95 7.68 6.71 -8.47
C VAL A 95 9.01 6.82 -7.74
N GLU A 96 9.73 7.92 -7.98
CA GLU A 96 10.85 8.37 -7.17
C GLU A 96 10.36 9.42 -6.17
N TYR A 97 10.77 9.29 -4.92
CA TYR A 97 10.37 10.19 -3.84
C TYR A 97 11.49 10.37 -2.82
N GLU A 98 11.37 11.39 -1.97
CA GLU A 98 12.35 11.63 -0.91
C GLU A 98 12.29 10.48 0.11
N ALA A 99 13.45 9.88 0.41
CA ALA A 99 13.50 8.77 1.35
C ALA A 99 13.10 9.24 2.76
N TRP A 100 12.43 8.40 3.55
CA TRP A 100 12.03 8.76 4.92
C TRP A 100 13.23 9.20 5.79
N TRP A 101 14.42 8.64 5.52
CA TRP A 101 15.68 8.95 6.20
C TRP A 101 16.46 10.13 5.60
N ALA A 102 15.96 10.81 4.56
CA ALA A 102 16.70 11.86 3.85
C ALA A 102 17.20 12.97 4.79
N HIS A 103 16.43 13.31 5.81
CA HIS A 103 16.75 14.36 6.79
C HIS A 103 17.10 13.83 8.17
N ASP A 104 17.22 12.51 8.35
CA ASP A 104 17.62 11.92 9.63
C ASP A 104 19.15 11.93 9.75
N PRO A 105 19.74 12.75 10.64
CA PRO A 105 21.18 12.80 10.83
C PRO A 105 21.74 11.54 11.52
N THR A 106 20.89 10.71 12.10
CA THR A 106 21.23 9.45 12.77
C THR A 106 21.11 8.24 11.85
N PHE A 107 20.61 8.43 10.62
CA PHE A 107 20.47 7.35 9.66
C PHE A 107 21.81 6.67 9.37
N ASN A 108 21.81 5.34 9.45
CA ASN A 108 22.96 4.51 9.14
C ASN A 108 22.55 3.44 8.13
N LYS A 109 22.99 3.59 6.88
CA LYS A 109 22.73 2.64 5.79
C LYS A 109 23.27 1.22 6.01
N PHE A 110 24.08 1.00 7.06
CA PHE A 110 24.61 -0.30 7.44
C PHE A 110 23.88 -0.92 8.65
N ALA A 111 22.94 -0.20 9.26
CA ALA A 111 22.11 -0.73 10.34
C ALA A 111 21.06 -1.72 9.79
N PRO A 112 20.47 -2.57 10.63
CA PRO A 112 19.37 -3.45 10.23
C PRO A 112 18.21 -2.65 9.62
N GLU A 113 17.63 -3.20 8.55
CA GLU A 113 16.51 -2.61 7.80
C GLU A 113 15.30 -2.38 8.73
N ARG A 114 14.75 -1.16 8.69
CA ARG A 114 13.52 -0.77 9.40
C ARG A 114 12.51 -0.08 8.48
N ASP A 115 12.81 -0.06 7.19
CA ASP A 115 12.04 0.65 6.18
C ASP A 115 10.58 0.20 6.13
N GLU A 116 10.27 -1.09 6.32
CA GLU A 116 8.87 -1.54 6.31
C GLU A 116 7.99 -0.96 7.44
N ASP A 117 8.60 -0.44 8.50
CA ASP A 117 7.90 0.16 9.65
C ASP A 117 7.66 1.66 9.44
N GLU A 118 8.46 2.31 8.60
CA GLU A 118 8.50 3.77 8.43
C GLU A 118 8.11 4.22 7.01
N ASP A 119 8.25 3.34 6.01
CA ASP A 119 7.92 3.56 4.61
C ASP A 119 6.85 2.56 4.12
N ARG A 120 5.76 3.11 3.59
CA ARG A 120 4.62 2.31 3.15
C ARG A 120 4.92 1.48 1.90
N PHE A 121 5.74 1.98 0.99
CA PHE A 121 6.15 1.24 -0.20
C PHE A 121 7.17 0.15 0.14
N ALA A 122 8.02 0.36 1.15
CA ALA A 122 8.86 -0.69 1.69
C ALA A 122 8.02 -1.84 2.28
N PHE A 123 6.97 -1.52 3.02
CA PHE A 123 6.04 -2.53 3.53
C PHE A 123 5.37 -3.31 2.39
N ILE A 124 4.91 -2.64 1.33
CA ILE A 124 4.34 -3.30 0.15
C ILE A 124 5.38 -4.22 -0.52
N TYR A 125 6.61 -3.75 -0.66
CA TYR A 125 7.71 -4.54 -1.21
C TYR A 125 7.99 -5.79 -0.33
N LYS A 126 8.06 -5.64 1.00
CA LYS A 126 8.17 -6.78 1.92
C LYS A 126 7.06 -7.81 1.70
N LEU A 127 5.81 -7.37 1.61
CA LEU A 127 4.68 -8.28 1.34
C LEU A 127 4.76 -8.96 -0.03
N SER A 128 5.40 -8.35 -1.03
CA SER A 128 5.63 -8.99 -2.33
C SER A 128 6.64 -10.15 -2.23
N ARG A 129 7.60 -10.05 -1.31
CA ARG A 129 8.72 -11.00 -1.14
C ARG A 129 8.44 -12.09 -0.11
N ASP A 130 7.64 -11.80 0.90
CA ASP A 130 7.33 -12.70 2.02
C ASP A 130 5.87 -13.19 1.93
N HIS A 131 5.72 -14.46 1.54
CA HIS A 131 4.42 -15.11 1.40
C HIS A 131 3.64 -15.18 2.71
N ASP A 132 4.31 -15.53 3.82
CA ASP A 132 3.66 -15.72 5.10
C ASP A 132 3.23 -14.37 5.70
N ALA A 133 4.07 -13.34 5.57
CA ALA A 133 3.68 -11.98 5.95
C ALA A 133 2.49 -11.48 5.13
N ARG A 134 2.44 -11.80 3.84
CA ARG A 134 1.31 -11.47 2.97
C ARG A 134 0.03 -12.16 3.39
N ILE A 135 0.06 -13.47 3.65
CA ILE A 135 -1.12 -14.21 4.14
C ILE A 135 -1.62 -13.62 5.46
N ARG A 136 -0.72 -13.41 6.44
CA ARG A 136 -1.10 -12.79 7.72
C ARG A 136 -1.74 -11.42 7.53
N TYR A 137 -1.25 -10.63 6.58
CA TYR A 137 -1.83 -9.32 6.29
C TYR A 137 -3.20 -9.42 5.63
N ILE A 138 -3.38 -10.34 4.68
CA ILE A 138 -4.69 -10.63 4.05
C ILE A 138 -5.70 -11.04 5.12
N GLU A 139 -5.35 -11.98 5.99
CA GLU A 139 -6.24 -12.42 7.07
C GLU A 139 -6.63 -11.27 7.99
N ARG A 140 -5.69 -10.37 8.32
CA ARG A 140 -5.98 -9.18 9.12
C ARG A 140 -6.97 -8.25 8.43
N LEU A 141 -6.83 -8.05 7.12
CA LEU A 141 -7.75 -7.21 6.34
C LEU A 141 -9.13 -7.84 6.20
N MET A 142 -9.21 -9.17 6.09
CA MET A 142 -10.46 -9.89 5.90
C MET A 142 -11.27 -10.09 7.21
N LYS A 143 -10.63 -9.90 8.38
CA LYS A 143 -11.26 -9.96 9.71
C LYS A 143 -11.70 -8.59 10.26
N ALA A 144 -11.34 -7.49 9.58
CA ALA A 144 -11.58 -6.11 10.03
C ALA A 144 -12.97 -5.59 9.64
#